data_AF-A0A0U5NPK9-F1
#
_entry.id   AF-A0A0U5NPK9-F1
#
_cell.length_a   1.000
_cell.length_b   1.000
_cell.length_c   1.000
_cell.angle_alpha   90.00
_cell.angle_beta   90.00
_cell.angle_gamma   90.00
#
_symmetry.space_group_name_H-M   'P 1'
#
loop_
_entity.id
_entity.type
_entity.pdbx_description
1 polymer ?
#
loop_
_entity_poly.entity_id
_entity_poly.type
_entity_poly.pdbx_seq_one_letter_code
_entity_poly.pdbx_strand_id
1 'polypeptide(L)'
;MKFNKHISHEVEEFLTTQYKEYIKETPMTKKEMRALREWVKDGHSVYENTCGAWADGQVPVEFLTSYRDEEYIRQHTQGMNSEEARKFAMAYYGWDDNDEEVDRYLESIPGEMTPPVYAIPDRELPFS
;
A
#
# COMPACT_ATOMS: atom_id res chain seq x y z
N MET A 1 18.23 -17.21 -12.73
CA MET A 1 17.21 -16.37 -13.38
C MET A 1 17.94 -15.42 -14.33
N LYS A 2 17.32 -14.90 -15.39
CA LYS A 2 17.97 -13.86 -16.22
C LYS A 2 17.34 -12.52 -15.90
N PHE A 3 18.11 -11.60 -15.34
CA PHE A 3 17.65 -10.26 -14.98
C PHE A 3 17.60 -9.36 -16.22
N ASN A 4 16.69 -8.37 -16.18
CA ASN A 4 16.47 -7.41 -17.26
C ASN A 4 17.47 -6.24 -17.19
N LYS A 5 18.03 -5.97 -16.01
CA LYS A 5 19.06 -4.95 -15.77
C LYS A 5 20.41 -5.61 -15.48
N HIS A 6 21.49 -4.89 -15.72
CA HIS A 6 22.80 -5.35 -15.28
C HIS A 6 22.96 -5.07 -13.79
N ILE A 7 23.05 -6.12 -12.99
CA ILE A 7 23.29 -6.07 -11.54
C ILE A 7 24.49 -6.96 -11.20
N SER A 8 25.08 -6.77 -10.03
CA SER A 8 26.24 -7.57 -9.61
C SER A 8 25.83 -9.03 -9.40
N HIS A 9 26.79 -9.95 -9.58
CA HIS A 9 26.56 -11.38 -9.36
C HIS A 9 26.03 -11.68 -7.94
N GLU A 10 26.55 -10.99 -6.94
CA GLU A 10 26.09 -11.12 -5.55
C GLU A 10 24.61 -10.78 -5.40
N VAL A 11 24.16 -9.69 -6.03
CA VAL A 11 22.74 -9.28 -6.02
C VAL A 11 21.89 -10.27 -6.82
N GLU A 12 22.38 -10.77 -7.96
CA GLU A 12 21.66 -11.80 -8.74
C GLU A 12 21.41 -13.08 -7.92
N GLU A 13 22.43 -13.53 -7.19
CA GLU A 13 22.37 -14.72 -6.35
C GLU A 13 21.44 -14.51 -5.15
N PHE A 14 21.54 -13.35 -4.50
CA PHE A 14 20.68 -12.96 -3.39
C PHE A 14 19.21 -12.93 -3.79
N LEU A 15 18.85 -12.17 -4.84
CA LEU A 15 17.47 -12.04 -5.31
C LEU A 15 16.92 -13.38 -5.85
N THR A 16 17.77 -14.18 -6.51
CA THR A 16 17.37 -15.52 -6.98
C THR A 16 17.07 -16.46 -5.81
N THR A 17 17.84 -16.38 -4.73
CA THR A 17 17.64 -17.20 -3.53
C THR A 17 16.36 -16.82 -2.82
N GLN A 18 16.15 -15.53 -2.56
CA GLN A 18 14.89 -15.03 -1.97
C GLN A 18 13.68 -15.46 -2.78
N TYR A 19 13.69 -15.26 -4.11
CA TYR A 19 12.59 -15.69 -4.97
C TYR A 19 12.31 -17.20 -4.85
N LYS A 20 13.34 -18.04 -4.85
CA LYS A 20 13.18 -19.50 -4.75
C LYS A 20 12.63 -19.95 -3.40
N GLU A 21 12.98 -19.26 -2.31
CA GLU A 21 12.47 -19.55 -0.97
C GLU A 21 11.01 -19.11 -0.87
N TYR A 22 10.73 -17.88 -1.28
CA TYR A 22 9.40 -17.29 -1.26
C TYR A 22 8.36 -18.12 -2.02
N ILE A 23 8.68 -18.58 -3.24
CA ILE A 23 7.72 -19.37 -4.03
C ILE A 23 7.44 -20.77 -3.48
N LYS A 24 8.26 -21.29 -2.55
CA LYS A 24 8.00 -22.59 -1.90
C LYS A 24 6.97 -22.46 -0.80
N GLU A 25 6.99 -21.34 -0.09
CA GLU A 25 6.20 -21.13 1.12
C GLU A 25 4.91 -20.35 0.84
N THR A 26 4.90 -19.52 -0.21
CA THR A 26 3.78 -18.62 -0.50
C THR A 26 2.87 -19.18 -1.60
N PRO A 27 1.59 -19.50 -1.31
CA PRO A 27 0.61 -19.91 -2.30
C PRO A 27 0.29 -18.78 -3.28
N MET A 28 0.36 -19.08 -4.57
CA MET A 28 0.14 -18.12 -5.65
C MET A 28 -0.59 -18.73 -6.84
N THR A 29 -1.36 -17.89 -7.52
CA THR A 29 -1.91 -18.19 -8.86
C THR A 29 -0.82 -18.06 -9.93
N LYS A 30 -1.06 -18.61 -11.12
CA LYS A 30 -0.14 -18.45 -12.27
C LYS A 30 0.09 -16.98 -12.64
N LYS A 31 -0.92 -16.12 -12.46
CA LYS A 31 -0.84 -14.68 -12.74
C LYS A 31 0.10 -14.00 -11.76
N GLU A 32 -0.07 -14.28 -10.47
CA GLU A 32 0.79 -13.77 -9.39
C GLU A 32 2.24 -14.22 -9.54
N MET A 33 2.47 -15.51 -9.81
CA MET A 33 3.82 -16.04 -10.04
C MET A 33 4.52 -15.33 -11.21
N ARG A 34 3.78 -15.04 -12.29
CA ARG A 34 4.34 -14.30 -13.43
C ARG A 34 4.68 -12.87 -13.07
N ALA A 35 3.79 -12.17 -12.35
CA ALA A 35 4.03 -10.80 -11.91
C ALA A 35 5.25 -10.72 -10.98
N LEU A 36 5.31 -11.59 -9.96
CA LEU A 36 6.44 -11.68 -9.03
C LEU A 36 7.75 -11.98 -9.77
N ARG A 37 7.74 -12.91 -10.73
CA ARG A 37 8.94 -13.24 -11.50
C ARG A 37 9.44 -12.06 -12.31
N GLU A 38 8.56 -11.30 -12.96
CA GLU A 38 8.99 -10.11 -13.72
C GLU A 38 9.50 -9.01 -12.79
N TRP A 39 8.85 -8.78 -11.65
CA TRP A 39 9.32 -7.87 -10.61
C TRP A 39 10.75 -8.19 -10.15
N VAL A 40 11.02 -9.46 -9.81
CA VAL A 40 12.38 -9.84 -9.39
C VAL A 40 13.37 -9.75 -10.55
N LYS A 41 12.97 -10.08 -11.78
CA LYS A 41 13.83 -9.89 -12.96
C LYS A 41 14.21 -8.42 -13.19
N ASP A 42 13.39 -7.48 -12.74
CA ASP A 42 13.71 -6.04 -12.79
C ASP A 42 14.66 -5.58 -11.66
N GLY A 43 15.11 -6.51 -10.82
CA GLY A 43 16.14 -6.30 -9.80
C GLY A 43 15.59 -5.97 -8.42
N HIS A 44 14.33 -6.30 -8.15
CA HIS A 44 13.66 -5.99 -6.89
C HIS A 44 13.53 -7.21 -5.98
N SER A 45 13.52 -6.97 -4.66
CA SER A 45 13.26 -8.02 -3.67
C SER A 45 11.77 -8.40 -3.65
N VAL A 46 11.48 -9.65 -3.32
CA VAL A 46 10.09 -10.11 -3.07
C VAL A 46 9.47 -9.44 -1.82
N TYR A 47 10.32 -8.93 -0.92
CA TYR A 47 9.93 -8.24 0.31
C TYR A 47 9.89 -6.70 0.16
N GLU A 48 10.09 -6.20 -1.06
CA GLU A 48 9.88 -4.79 -1.44
C GLU A 48 8.53 -4.63 -2.13
N ASN A 49 8.06 -3.39 -2.26
CA ASN A 49 6.84 -3.04 -2.99
C ASN A 49 7.04 -1.82 -3.89
N THR A 50 6.04 -1.54 -4.72
CA THR A 50 6.06 -0.50 -5.76
C THR A 50 5.97 0.93 -5.21
N CYS A 51 5.42 1.11 -4.01
CA CYS A 51 5.03 2.41 -3.46
C CYS A 51 5.75 2.80 -2.16
N GLY A 52 6.69 1.97 -1.68
CA GLY A 52 7.37 2.17 -0.40
C GLY A 52 6.47 2.00 0.82
N ALA A 53 5.39 1.20 0.72
CA ALA A 53 4.46 0.97 1.80
C ALA A 53 5.05 0.13 2.95
N TRP A 54 4.65 0.47 4.17
CA TRP A 54 5.01 -0.23 5.39
C TRP A 54 3.73 -0.62 6.13
N ALA A 55 3.69 -1.85 6.63
CA ALA A 55 2.67 -2.30 7.55
C ALA A 55 2.99 -1.82 8.98
N ASP A 56 2.01 -1.98 9.86
CA ASP A 56 2.17 -1.71 11.29
C ASP A 56 3.40 -2.42 11.85
N GLY A 57 4.09 -1.73 12.77
CA GLY A 57 5.33 -2.24 13.36
C GLY A 57 6.57 -2.08 12.48
N GLN A 58 6.53 -1.21 11.46
CA GLN A 58 7.66 -0.93 10.57
C GLN A 58 8.14 -2.17 9.82
N VAL A 59 7.20 -3.01 9.37
CA VAL A 59 7.48 -4.15 8.50
C VAL A 59 7.18 -3.74 7.06
N PRO A 60 8.14 -3.84 6.12
CA PRO A 60 7.86 -3.57 4.71
C PRO A 60 6.72 -4.44 4.19
N VAL A 61 5.80 -3.84 3.44
CA VAL A 61 4.78 -4.63 2.73
C VAL A 61 5.46 -5.37 1.58
N GLU A 62 5.22 -6.67 1.46
CA GLU A 62 5.77 -7.48 0.38
C GLU A 62 5.09 -7.17 -0.96
N PHE A 63 5.80 -7.44 -2.06
CA PHE A 63 5.29 -7.21 -3.42
C PHE A 63 3.93 -7.88 -3.64
N LEU A 64 3.79 -9.13 -3.21
CA LEU A 64 2.59 -9.91 -3.49
C LEU A 64 1.36 -9.35 -2.78
N THR A 65 1.52 -8.83 -1.56
CA THR A 65 0.43 -8.19 -0.81
C THR A 65 -0.03 -6.93 -1.53
N SER A 66 0.91 -6.03 -1.84
CA SER A 66 0.62 -4.81 -2.61
C SER A 66 -0.01 -5.12 -3.98
N TYR A 67 0.49 -6.13 -4.69
CA TYR A 67 -0.06 -6.57 -5.97
C TYR A 67 -1.52 -7.06 -5.86
N ARG A 68 -1.85 -7.79 -4.79
CA ARG A 68 -3.21 -8.29 -4.55
C ARG A 68 -4.17 -7.15 -4.24
N ASP A 69 -3.75 -6.19 -3.44
CA ASP A 69 -4.54 -4.99 -3.13
C ASP A 69 -4.81 -4.16 -4.39
N GLU A 70 -3.77 -3.88 -5.18
CA GLU A 70 -3.89 -3.16 -6.45
C GLU A 70 -4.84 -3.89 -7.43
N GLU A 71 -4.73 -5.21 -7.54
CA GLU A 71 -5.60 -6.01 -8.39
C GLU A 71 -7.05 -6.05 -7.88
N TYR A 72 -7.26 -6.09 -6.57
CA TYR A 72 -8.58 -6.01 -5.96
C TYR A 72 -9.22 -4.65 -6.30
N ILE A 73 -8.52 -3.55 -6.04
CA ILE A 73 -9.00 -2.20 -6.35
C ILE A 73 -9.29 -2.05 -7.85
N ARG A 74 -8.37 -2.51 -8.71
CA ARG A 74 -8.54 -2.44 -10.18
C ARG A 74 -9.78 -3.18 -10.67
N GLN A 75 -10.11 -4.33 -10.06
CA GLN A 75 -11.31 -5.09 -10.42
C GLN A 75 -12.60 -4.42 -9.92
N HIS A 76 -12.59 -3.86 -8.71
CA HIS A 76 -13.78 -3.26 -8.11
C HIS A 76 -14.08 -1.85 -8.64
N THR A 77 -13.07 -1.16 -9.17
CA THR A 77 -13.21 0.17 -9.78
C THR A 77 -13.40 0.12 -11.30
N GLN A 78 -13.58 -1.08 -11.87
CA GLN A 78 -13.75 -1.24 -13.30
C GLN A 78 -15.05 -0.54 -13.77
N GLY A 79 -14.90 0.50 -14.61
CA GLY A 79 -16.02 1.28 -15.14
C GLY A 79 -16.43 2.48 -14.28
N MET A 80 -15.82 2.66 -13.11
CA MET A 80 -15.95 3.90 -12.32
C MET A 80 -15.20 5.06 -13.00
N ASN A 81 -15.63 6.28 -12.73
CA ASN A 81 -14.82 7.45 -13.07
C ASN A 81 -13.62 7.59 -12.11
N SER A 82 -12.70 8.50 -12.43
CA SER A 82 -11.46 8.69 -11.64
C SER A 82 -11.70 9.10 -10.19
N GLU A 83 -12.76 9.87 -9.91
CA GLU A 83 -13.07 10.32 -8.55
C GLU A 83 -13.67 9.19 -7.71
N GLU A 84 -14.60 8.43 -8.28
CA GLU A 84 -15.20 7.25 -7.66
C GLU A 84 -14.14 6.19 -7.36
N ALA A 85 -13.25 5.90 -8.33
CA ALA A 85 -12.17 4.95 -8.14
C ALA A 85 -11.20 5.40 -7.04
N ARG A 86 -10.89 6.71 -6.97
CA ARG A 86 -10.07 7.29 -5.89
C ARG A 86 -10.75 7.11 -4.53
N LYS A 87 -12.04 7.44 -4.41
CA LYS A 87 -12.81 7.28 -3.16
C LYS A 87 -12.84 5.82 -2.71
N PHE A 88 -13.06 4.90 -3.64
CA PHE A 88 -13.03 3.46 -3.34
C PHE A 88 -11.66 3.03 -2.81
N ALA A 89 -10.57 3.44 -3.48
CA ALA A 89 -9.22 3.09 -3.05
C ALA A 89 -8.89 3.65 -1.65
N MET A 90 -9.27 4.90 -1.37
CA MET A 90 -9.09 5.48 -0.03
C MET A 90 -9.88 4.74 1.04
N ALA A 91 -11.17 4.45 0.79
CA ALA A 91 -12.00 3.68 1.70
C ALA A 91 -11.44 2.27 1.95
N TYR A 92 -10.91 1.60 0.92
CA TYR A 92 -10.27 0.29 1.05
C TYR A 92 -9.10 0.31 2.04
N TYR A 93 -8.31 1.38 2.04
CA TYR A 93 -7.20 1.58 2.97
C TYR A 93 -7.62 2.23 4.31
N GLY A 94 -8.91 2.48 4.53
CA GLY A 94 -9.41 3.13 5.74
C GLY A 94 -9.08 4.63 5.83
N TRP A 95 -8.91 5.29 4.69
CA TRP A 95 -8.68 6.74 4.56
C TRP A 95 -9.88 7.45 3.92
N ASP A 96 -11.09 6.91 4.04
CA ASP A 96 -12.25 7.66 3.59
C ASP A 96 -12.47 8.88 4.48
N ASP A 97 -12.87 10.00 3.87
CA ASP A 97 -13.22 11.25 4.54
C ASP A 97 -14.55 11.12 5.31
N ASN A 98 -14.83 9.95 5.90
CA ASN A 98 -16.02 9.72 6.69
C ASN A 98 -15.82 10.29 8.10
N ASP A 99 -15.68 11.62 8.13
CA ASP A 99 -15.52 12.45 9.31
C ASP A 99 -16.78 12.48 10.19
N GLU A 100 -17.80 11.65 9.94
CA GLU A 100 -19.01 11.60 10.77
C GLU A 100 -18.71 11.35 12.26
N GLU A 101 -17.63 10.65 12.58
CA GLU A 101 -17.22 10.45 13.97
C GLU A 101 -16.51 11.68 14.55
N VAL A 102 -15.71 12.37 13.75
CA VAL A 102 -15.03 13.63 14.11
C VAL A 102 -16.04 14.75 14.28
N ASP A 103 -16.98 14.89 13.34
CA ASP A 103 -18.07 15.88 13.37
C ASP A 103 -18.97 15.63 14.58
N ARG A 104 -19.40 14.39 14.84
CA ARG A 104 -20.16 14.07 16.07
C ARG A 104 -19.36 14.35 17.34
N TYR A 105 -18.06 14.06 17.33
CA TYR A 105 -17.19 14.36 18.46
C TYR A 105 -17.11 15.88 18.69
N LEU A 106 -16.85 16.67 17.64
CA LEU A 106 -16.82 18.13 17.69
C LEU A 106 -18.16 18.74 18.15
N GLU A 107 -19.28 18.20 17.67
CA GLU A 107 -20.64 18.61 18.10
C GLU A 107 -20.93 18.25 19.57
N SER A 108 -20.25 17.23 20.11
CA SER A 108 -20.40 16.80 21.51
C SER A 108 -19.53 17.60 22.50
N ILE A 109 -18.58 18.40 22.00
CA ILE A 109 -17.73 19.24 22.85
C ILE A 109 -18.54 20.43 23.38
N PRO A 110 -18.66 20.61 24.71
CA PRO A 110 -19.32 21.78 25.28
C PRO A 110 -18.61 23.05 24.82
N GLY A 111 -19.35 24.08 24.40
CA GLY A 111 -18.80 25.31 23.80
C GLY A 111 -17.80 26.12 24.64
N GLU A 112 -17.50 25.70 25.87
CA GLU A 112 -16.48 26.28 26.76
C GLU A 112 -15.15 25.51 26.75
N MET A 113 -15.09 24.33 26.13
CA MET A 113 -13.91 23.47 26.10
C MET A 113 -13.25 23.56 24.71
N THR A 114 -12.00 24.03 24.67
CA THR A 114 -11.23 24.05 23.42
C THR A 114 -11.02 22.62 22.93
N PRO A 115 -11.36 22.29 21.66
CA PRO A 115 -11.08 20.96 21.12
C PRO A 115 -9.57 20.69 21.17
N PRO A 116 -9.15 19.45 21.42
CA PRO A 116 -7.75 19.10 21.34
C PRO A 116 -7.21 19.39 19.93
N VAL A 117 -5.97 19.88 19.85
CA VAL A 117 -5.34 20.38 18.61
C VAL A 117 -5.37 19.36 17.46
N TYR A 118 -5.38 18.05 17.76
CA TYR A 118 -5.45 16.96 16.78
C TYR A 118 -6.85 16.71 16.20
N ALA A 119 -7.91 17.33 16.74
CA ALA A 119 -9.29 17.25 16.25
C ALA A 119 -9.70 18.48 15.44
N ILE A 120 -8.77 19.43 15.23
CA ILE A 120 -9.00 20.60 14.39
C ILE A 120 -8.62 20.20 12.96
N PRO A 121 -9.53 20.23 11.98
CA PRO A 121 -9.17 19.94 10.59
C PRO A 121 -8.06 20.88 10.11
N ASP A 122 -7.16 20.38 9.27
CA ASP A 122 -5.85 20.95 8.84
C ASP A 122 -5.84 22.41 8.32
N ARG A 123 -6.95 23.14 8.36
CA ARG A 123 -7.09 24.45 7.72
C ARG A 123 -6.34 25.59 8.39
N GLU A 124 -5.89 25.49 9.64
CA GLU A 124 -5.16 26.59 10.29
C GLU A 124 -4.11 26.11 11.29
N LEU A 125 -3.06 25.44 10.82
CA LEU A 125 -1.83 25.37 11.61
C LEU A 125 -1.07 26.71 11.46
N PRO A 126 -0.74 27.41 12.58
CA PRO A 126 -0.12 28.73 12.56
C PRO A 126 1.36 28.75 12.14
N PHE A 127 1.86 27.67 11.55
CA PHE A 127 3.22 27.52 11.05
C PHE A 127 3.24 27.22 9.55
N SER A 128 2.38 27.92 8.79
CA SER A 128 2.53 28.05 7.33
C SER A 128 3.50 29.17 6.97
#